data_AF-A0ABC8BEV9-F1
#
_entry.id   AF-A0ABC8BEV9-F1
#
_cell.length_a   1.000
_cell.length_b   1.000
_cell.length_c   1.000
_cell.angle_alpha   90.00
_cell.angle_beta   90.00
_cell.angle_gamma   90.00
#
_symmetry.space_group_name_H-M   'P 1'
#
loop_
_entity.id
_entity.type
_entity.pdbx_description
1 polymer ?
#
loop_
_entity_poly.entity_id
_entity_poly.type
_entity_poly.pdbx_seq_one_letter_code
_entity_poly.pdbx_strand_id
1 'polypeptide(L)' 'MGLAIKHQHDLVAILAAGASLELSAKAKHQHDLVALATAAKTGGSHLTLSDISIKPQHDLIAIATAGKGHVTLRD' A
#
# COMPACT_ATOMS: atom_id res chain seq x y z
N MET A 1 16.06 10.10 16.53
CA MET A 1 14.94 11.05 16.70
C MET A 1 14.07 10.94 15.44
N GLY A 2 12.86 10.39 15.55
CA GLY A 2 11.81 10.58 14.54
C GLY A 2 11.60 9.54 13.44
N LEU A 3 11.41 8.24 13.76
CA LEU A 3 10.77 7.29 12.83
C LEU A 3 9.21 7.39 12.83
N ALA A 4 8.64 8.35 13.57
CA ALA A 4 7.21 8.42 13.85
C ALA A 4 6.38 9.24 12.84
N ILE A 5 7.01 9.80 11.81
CA ILE A 5 6.31 10.51 10.71
C ILE A 5 6.93 10.10 9.38
N LYS A 6 6.91 8.80 9.06
CA LYS A 6 7.06 8.41 7.65
C LYS A 6 5.79 8.84 6.93
N HIS A 7 5.82 10.10 6.48
CA HIS A 7 4.87 10.62 5.53
C HIS A 7 4.73 9.60 4.41
N GLN A 8 3.51 9.41 3.94
CA GLN A 8 3.19 8.53 2.83
C GLN A 8 4.18 8.63 1.66
N HIS A 9 4.73 9.82 1.40
CA HIS A 9 5.80 10.04 0.42
C HIS A 9 7.05 9.18 0.64
N ASP A 10 7.48 8.93 1.88
CA ASP A 10 8.65 8.09 2.17
C ASP A 10 8.35 6.62 1.84
N LEU A 11 7.16 6.14 2.20
CA LEU A 11 6.72 4.78 1.86
C LEU A 11 6.56 4.61 0.34
N VAL A 12 5.99 5.61 -0.33
CA VAL A 12 5.90 5.67 -1.80
C VAL A 12 7.29 5.66 -2.43
N ALA A 13 8.25 6.42 -1.91
CA ALA A 13 9.62 6.44 -2.41
C ALA A 13 10.32 5.08 -2.21
N ILE A 14 10.10 4.43 -1.06
CA ILE A 14 10.65 3.10 -0.75
C ILE A 14 10.07 2.04 -1.70
N LEU A 15 8.75 2.05 -1.90
CA LEU A 15 8.08 1.16 -2.87
C LEU A 15 8.55 1.46 -4.30
N ALA A 16 8.64 2.73 -4.69
CA ALA A 16 9.13 3.13 -6.00
C ALA A 16 10.60 2.73 -6.23
N ALA A 17 11.40 2.60 -5.15
CA ALA A 17 12.76 2.09 -5.21
C ALA A 17 12.86 0.56 -5.36
N GLY A 18 11.73 -0.16 -5.40
CA GLY A 18 11.72 -1.62 -5.56
C GLY A 18 11.66 -2.39 -4.23
N ALA A 19 11.57 -1.71 -3.09
CA ALA A 19 11.45 -2.39 -1.80
C ALA A 19 10.00 -2.83 -1.53
N SER A 20 9.85 -4.06 -1.03
CA SER A 20 8.55 -4.60 -0.65
C SER A 20 8.18 -4.17 0.77
N LEU A 21 6.92 -3.79 1.00
CA LEU A 21 6.44 -3.32 2.30
C LEU A 21 5.19 -4.10 2.71
N GLU A 22 5.08 -4.40 4.00
CA GLU A 22 3.86 -4.92 4.63
C GLU A 22 3.24 -3.82 5.50
N LEU A 23 1.97 -3.51 5.28
CA LEU A 23 1.24 -2.45 5.96
C LEU A 23 -0.15 -2.94 6.38
N SER A 24 -0.65 -2.49 7.53
CA SER A 24 -2.04 -2.73 7.91
C SER A 24 -2.99 -1.75 7.22
N ALA A 25 -4.00 -2.27 6.51
CA ALA A 25 -5.05 -1.46 5.88
C ALA A 25 -5.88 -0.66 6.90
N LYS A 26 -5.88 -1.09 8.17
CA LYS A 26 -6.55 -0.42 9.30
C LYS A 26 -6.01 0.96 9.64
N ALA A 27 -4.72 1.19 9.43
CA ALA A 27 -4.07 2.44 9.84
C ALA A 27 -4.07 3.53 8.75
N LYS A 28 -4.57 3.24 7.54
CA LYS A 28 -4.38 4.07 6.34
C LYS A 28 -5.67 4.34 5.57
N HIS A 29 -5.81 5.56 5.10
CA HIS A 29 -6.93 5.97 4.25
C HIS A 29 -6.87 5.30 2.87
N GLN A 30 -8.03 5.10 2.22
CA GLN A 30 -8.14 4.46 0.89
C GLN A 30 -7.22 5.12 -0.14
N HIS A 31 -7.32 6.43 -0.27
CA HIS A 31 -6.51 7.20 -1.21
C HIS A 31 -5.01 6.97 -0.94
N ASP A 32 -4.65 6.78 0.33
CA ASP A 32 -3.27 6.54 0.73
C ASP A 32 -2.76 5.21 0.16
N LEU A 33 -3.58 4.17 0.34
CA LEU A 33 -3.32 2.80 -0.10
C LEU A 33 -3.27 2.67 -1.62
N VAL A 34 -4.15 3.37 -2.35
CA VAL A 34 -4.15 3.41 -3.81
C VAL A 34 -2.87 4.03 -4.35
N ALA A 35 -2.40 5.13 -3.74
CA ALA A 35 -1.14 5.75 -4.14
C ALA A 35 0.07 4.84 -3.84
N LEU A 36 0.08 4.17 -2.69
CA LEU A 36 1.11 3.18 -2.33
C LEU A 36 1.12 1.99 -3.30
N ALA A 37 -0.05 1.45 -3.65
CA ALA A 37 -0.18 0.38 -4.64
C ALA A 37 0.31 0.80 -6.03
N THR A 38 0.02 2.03 -6.44
CA THR A 38 0.51 2.60 -7.70
C THR A 38 2.04 2.76 -7.68
N ALA A 39 2.59 3.21 -6.55
CA ALA A 39 4.03 3.30 -6.34
C ALA A 39 4.70 1.93 -6.37
N ALA A 40 4.06 0.91 -5.77
CA ALA A 40 4.52 -0.47 -5.78
C ALA A 40 4.68 -0.98 -7.22
N LYS A 41 3.63 -0.82 -8.02
CA LYS A 41 3.62 -1.12 -9.44
C LYS A 41 4.70 -0.35 -10.21
N THR A 42 4.88 0.93 -9.90
CA THR A 42 5.85 1.80 -10.61
C THR A 42 7.29 1.39 -10.32
N GLY A 43 7.58 1.03 -9.07
CA GLY A 43 8.90 0.57 -8.65
C GLY A 43 9.18 -0.90 -8.90
N GLY A 44 8.19 -1.67 -9.38
CA GLY A 44 8.28 -3.13 -9.49
C GLY A 44 8.39 -3.85 -8.14
N SER A 45 7.94 -3.20 -7.05
CA SER A 45 7.93 -3.76 -5.70
C SER A 45 6.59 -4.40 -5.36
N HIS A 46 6.52 -5.03 -4.18
CA HIS A 46 5.32 -5.69 -3.69
C HIS A 46 4.79 -5.00 -2.43
N LEU A 47 3.50 -4.68 -2.41
CA LEU A 47 2.80 -4.17 -1.24
C LEU A 47 1.92 -5.26 -0.64
N THR A 48 2.17 -5.68 0.59
CA THR A 48 1.29 -6.58 1.34
C THR A 48 0.42 -5.76 2.27
N LEU A 49 -0.90 -5.92 2.14
CA LEU A 49 -1.90 -5.28 3.00
C LEU A 49 -2.52 -6.31 3.93
N SER A 50 -2.32 -6.15 5.22
CA SER A 50 -2.94 -6.95 6.28
C SER A 50 -4.19 -6.26 6.82
N ASP A 51 -5.06 -6.99 7.53
CA ASP A 51 -6.29 -6.48 8.15
C ASP A 51 -7.30 -5.91 7.14
N ILE A 52 -7.43 -6.52 5.96
CA ILE A 52 -8.33 -6.01 4.91
C ILE A 52 -9.82 -6.13 5.23
N SER A 53 -10.21 -6.98 6.20
CA SER A 53 -11.61 -7.16 6.61
C SER A 53 -12.31 -5.90 7.12
N ILE A 54 -11.55 -4.87 7.54
CA ILE A 54 -12.12 -3.61 8.00
C ILE A 54 -12.53 -2.67 6.86
N LYS A 55 -12.19 -3.01 5.61
CA LYS A 55 -12.38 -2.17 4.42
C LYS A 55 -13.52 -2.69 3.53
N PRO A 56 -14.32 -1.79 2.93
CA PRO A 56 -15.37 -2.21 2.01
C PRO A 56 -14.77 -2.81 0.73
N GLN A 57 -15.49 -3.74 0.11
CA GLN A 57 -15.02 -4.46 -1.08
C GLN A 57 -14.65 -3.53 -2.25
N HIS A 58 -15.34 -2.39 -2.43
CA HIS A 58 -14.96 -1.42 -3.48
C HIS A 58 -13.54 -0.88 -3.25
N ASP A 59 -13.14 -0.68 -2.00
CA ASP A 59 -11.84 -0.13 -1.60
C ASP A 59 -10.75 -1.11 -2.02
N LEU A 60 -10.97 -2.38 -1.68
CA LEU A 60 -10.06 -3.48 -1.99
C LEU A 60 -9.89 -3.63 -3.49
N ILE A 61 -10.97 -3.55 -4.26
CA ILE A 61 -10.91 -3.58 -5.73
C ILE A 61 -10.11 -2.40 -6.26
N ALA A 62 -10.32 -1.19 -5.75
CA ALA A 62 -9.58 0.00 -6.19
C ALA A 62 -8.07 -0.12 -5.91
N ILE A 63 -7.70 -0.61 -4.72
CA ILE A 63 -6.30 -0.81 -4.33
C ILE A 63 -5.65 -1.92 -5.17
N ALA A 64 -6.33 -3.06 -5.33
CA ALA A 64 -5.86 -4.16 -6.16
C ALA A 64 -5.70 -3.74 -7.63
N THR A 65 -6.63 -2.92 -8.15
CA THR A 65 -6.57 -2.38 -9.50
C THR A 65 -5.39 -1.43 -9.68
N ALA A 66 -5.11 -0.59 -8.69
CA ALA A 66 -3.97 0.33 -8.72
C ALA A 66 -2.62 -0.42 -8.72
N GLY A 67 -2.50 -1.46 -7.91
CA GLY A 67 -1.31 -2.32 -7.84
C GLY A 67 -1.13 -3.26 -9.03
N LYS A 68 -2.23 -3.64 -9.70
CA LYS A 68 -2.26 -4.52 -10.88
C LYS A 68 -1.37 -5.77 -10.74
N GLY A 69 -1.51 -6.50 -9.62
CA GLY A 69 -0.75 -7.72 -9.32
C GLY A 69 0.50 -7.52 -8.44
N HIS A 70 0.81 -6.29 -8.06
CA HIS A 70 1.89 -5.94 -7.12
C HIS A 70 1.38 -5.68 -5.70
N VAL A 71 0.13 -6.08 -5.42
CA VAL A 71 -0.50 -5.94 -4.11
C VAL A 71 -1.01 -7.29 -3.66
N THR A 72 -0.58 -7.72 -2.48
CA THR A 72 -1.09 -8.90 -1.79
C THR A 72 -2.07 -8.44 -0.72
N LEU A 73 -3.32 -8.87 -0.81
CA LEU A 73 -4.33 -8.62 0.21
C LEU A 73 -4.37 -9.83 1.14
N ARG A 74 -4.14 -9.59 2.43
CA ARG A 74 -4.10 -10.58 3.49
C ARG A 74 -5.06 -10.17 4.59
N ASP A 75 -5.89 -11.12 5.02
CA ASP A 75 -6.71 -11.00 6.22
C ASP A 75 -5.95 -11.57 7.43
#